data_AF-A0A8T4YLW1-F1
#
_entry.id   AF-A0A8T4YLW1-F1
#
_cell.length_a   1.000
_cell.length_b   1.000
_cell.length_c   1.000
_cell.angle_alpha   90.00
_cell.angle_beta   90.00
_cell.angle_gamma   90.00
#
_symmetry.space_group_name_H-M   'P 1'
#
loop_
_entity.id
_entity.type
_entity.pdbx_description
1 polymer ?
#
loop_
_entity_poly.entity_id
_entity_poly.type
_entity_poly.pdbx_seq_one_letter_code
_entity_poly.pdbx_strand_id
1 'polypeptide(L)' 'MVKTEAISAFLIAIGLLLIIHHTIFRQRPFDLADMLHHEFFEAIFFTAGITLLIMAWSNKRRGRQN' A
#
# COMPACT_ATOMS: atom_id res chain seq x y z
N MET A 1 5.70 -13.48 -12.31
CA MET A 1 5.69 -12.10 -11.78
C MET A 1 7.09 -11.77 -11.29
N VAL A 2 7.62 -10.60 -11.62
CA VAL A 2 8.91 -10.17 -11.05
C VAL A 2 8.69 -10.04 -9.55
N LYS A 3 9.56 -10.59 -8.70
CA LYS A 3 9.39 -10.66 -7.22
C LYS A 3 8.88 -9.33 -6.62
N THR A 4 9.34 -8.20 -7.14
CA THR A 4 8.92 -6.85 -6.78
C THR A 4 7.45 -6.54 -7.13
N GLU A 5 6.96 -6.95 -8.30
CA GLU A 5 5.55 -6.77 -8.71
C GLU A 5 4.61 -7.53 -7.75
N ALA A 6 4.99 -8.74 -7.35
CA ALA A 6 4.21 -9.55 -6.40
C ALA A 6 4.17 -8.93 -5.00
N ILE A 7 5.33 -8.48 -4.48
CA ILE A 7 5.40 -7.78 -3.18
C ILE A 7 4.60 -6.47 -3.22
N SER A 8 4.67 -5.73 -4.32
CA SER A 8 3.91 -4.48 -4.49
C SER A 8 2.41 -4.73 -4.43
N ALA A 9 1.92 -5.72 -5.19
CA ALA A 9 0.50 -6.09 -5.19
C ALA A 9 0.02 -6.57 -3.80
N PHE A 10 0.86 -7.34 -3.10
CA PHE A 10 0.57 -7.82 -1.75
C PHE A 10 0.43 -6.67 -0.74
N LEU A 11 1.36 -5.69 -0.78
CA LEU A 11 1.31 -4.52 0.10
C LEU A 11 0.08 -3.64 -0.18
N ILE A 12 -0.26 -3.42 -1.45
CA ILE A 12 -1.48 -2.70 -1.82
C ILE A 12 -2.71 -3.42 -1.30
N ALA A 13 -2.78 -4.75 -1.45
CA ALA A 13 -3.90 -5.55 -0.99
C ALA A 13 -4.09 -5.48 0.53
N ILE A 14 -3.00 -5.56 1.31
CA ILE A 14 -3.04 -5.41 2.77
C ILE A 14 -3.49 -4.00 3.15
N GLY A 15 -2.92 -2.96 2.55
CA GLY A 15 -3.30 -1.58 2.83
C GLY A 15 -4.79 -1.33 2.58
N LEU A 16 -5.32 -1.81 1.45
CA LEU A 16 -6.75 -1.73 1.15
C LEU A 16 -7.61 -2.53 2.12
N LEU A 17 -7.19 -3.74 2.50
CA LEU A 17 -7.93 -4.57 3.44
C LEU A 17 -8.04 -3.90 4.82
N LEU A 18 -6.97 -3.25 5.26
CA LEU A 18 -6.96 -2.52 6.52
C LEU A 18 -7.87 -1.28 6.45
N ILE A 19 -7.84 -0.51 5.35
CA ILE A 19 -8.78 0.61 5.14
C ILE A 19 -10.24 0.13 5.16
N ILE A 20 -10.53 -1.00 4.51
CA ILE A 20 -11.88 -1.59 4.51
C ILE A 20 -12.26 -2.06 5.92
N HIS A 21 -11.34 -2.70 6.63
CA HIS A 21 -11.54 -3.12 8.01
C HIS A 21 -11.84 -1.91 8.90
N HIS A 22 -11.07 -0.85 8.77
CA HIS A 22 -11.25 0.38 9.54
C HIS A 22 -12.60 1.03 9.26
N THR A 23 -12.95 1.25 7.99
CA THR A 23 -14.23 1.86 7.58
C THR A 23 -15.47 1.07 8.03
N ILE A 24 -15.40 -0.26 8.09
CA ILE A 24 -16.52 -1.12 8.52
C ILE A 24 -16.62 -1.19 10.05
N PHE A 25 -15.49 -1.32 10.76
CA PHE A 25 -15.49 -1.62 12.20
C PHE A 25 -15.34 -0.37 13.09
N ARG A 26 -14.75 0.73 12.59
CA ARG A 26 -14.57 1.98 13.33
C ARG A 26 -15.12 3.17 12.56
N GLN A 27 -16.26 3.68 13.03
CA GLN A 27 -16.86 4.94 12.54
C GLN A 27 -16.44 6.17 13.33
N ARG A 28 -15.28 6.13 14.01
CA ARG A 28 -14.76 7.27 14.77
C ARG A 28 -13.63 7.94 14.00
N PRO A 29 -13.93 8.88 13.08
CA PRO A 29 -12.87 9.66 12.46
C PRO A 29 -12.13 10.46 13.55
N PHE A 30 -10.81 10.53 13.47
CA PHE A 30 -9.93 11.36 14.32
C PHE A 30 -9.72 10.89 15.77
N ASP A 31 -9.85 9.60 16.08
CA ASP A 31 -9.28 9.06 17.33
C ASP A 31 -7.74 8.98 17.20
N LEU A 32 -7.01 9.71 18.04
CA LEU A 32 -5.55 9.82 17.96
C LEU A 32 -4.86 8.45 18.12
N ALA A 33 -5.42 7.58 18.95
CA ALA A 33 -4.90 6.22 19.12
C ALA A 33 -5.06 5.38 17.85
N ASP A 34 -6.13 5.64 17.11
CA ASP A 34 -6.49 4.98 15.86
C ASP A 34 -5.66 5.50 14.69
N MET A 35 -5.51 6.82 14.60
CA MET A 35 -4.64 7.51 13.63
C MET A 35 -3.19 7.00 13.72
N LEU A 36 -2.66 6.86 14.93
CA LEU A 36 -1.26 6.48 15.15
C LEU A 36 -0.97 4.99 14.91
N HIS A 37 -2.00 4.14 14.88
CA HIS A 37 -1.83 2.70 14.73
C HIS A 37 -2.47 2.19 13.45
N HIS A 38 -3.80 2.25 13.32
CA HIS A 38 -4.48 1.63 12.18
C HIS A 38 -4.28 2.46 10.91
N GLU A 39 -4.65 3.74 10.95
CA GLU A 39 -4.57 4.61 9.76
C GLU A 39 -3.12 4.85 9.31
N PHE A 40 -2.17 4.89 10.25
CA PHE A 40 -0.74 5.02 9.94
C PHE A 40 -0.19 3.80 9.18
N PHE A 41 -0.46 2.58 9.65
CA PHE A 41 0.00 1.36 8.97
C PHE A 41 -0.72 1.15 7.64
N GLU A 42 -2.02 1.47 7.56
CA GLU A 42 -2.79 1.50 6.31
C GLU A 42 -2.12 2.36 5.24
N ALA A 43 -1.82 3.61 5.60
CA ALA A 43 -1.16 4.55 4.71
C ALA A 43 0.23 4.05 4.30
N ILE A 44 1.01 3.50 5.22
CA ILE A 44 2.35 2.96 4.91
C ILE A 44 2.27 1.80 3.91
N PHE A 45 1.45 0.79 4.19
CA PHE A 45 1.37 -0.40 3.32
C PHE A 45 0.88 -0.04 1.93
N PHE A 46 -0.15 0.81 1.85
CA PHE A 46 -0.71 1.24 0.59
C PHE A 46 0.29 2.08 -0.23
N THR A 47 0.91 3.09 0.38
CA THR A 47 1.86 3.97 -0.31
C THR A 47 3.16 3.27 -0.68
N ALA A 48 3.68 2.39 0.18
CA ALA A 48 4.86 1.58 -0.13
C ALA A 48 4.58 0.62 -1.30
N GLY A 49 3.41 -0.02 -1.31
CA GLY A 49 2.99 -0.89 -2.42
C GLY A 49 2.89 -0.15 -3.75
N ILE A 50 2.25 1.03 -3.78
CA ILE A 50 2.17 1.88 -4.99
C ILE A 50 3.55 2.32 -5.45
N THR A 51 4.40 2.78 -4.52
CA THR A 51 5.74 3.28 -4.84
C THR A 51 6.60 2.18 -5.47
N LEU A 52 6.58 0.97 -4.90
CA LEU A 52 7.29 -0.18 -5.45
C LEU A 52 6.76 -0.59 -6.82
N LEU A 53 5.44 -0.51 -7.04
CA LEU A 53 4.84 -0.81 -8.34
C LEU A 53 5.29 0.19 -9.42
N ILE A 54 5.27 1.49 -9.09
CA ILE A 54 5.75 2.57 -9.98
C ILE A 54 7.24 2.38 -10.30
N MET A 55 8.05 2.07 -9.29
CA MET A 55 9.49 1.84 -9.46
C MET A 55 9.76 0.61 -10.35
N ALA A 56 9.08 -0.51 -10.09
CA ALA A 56 9.21 -1.72 -10.88
C ALA A 56 8.85 -1.48 -12.35
N TRP A 57 7.79 -0.71 -12.59
CA TRP A 57 7.38 -0.34 -13.94
C TRP A 57 8.36 0.62 -14.63
N SER A 58 8.87 1.62 -13.91
CA SER A 58 9.87 2.55 -14.42
C SER A 58 11.16 1.83 -14.84
N ASN A 59 11.65 0.92 -14.00
CA ASN A 59 12.84 0.11 -14.31
C ASN A 59 12.60 -0.82 -15.51
N LYS A 60 11.43 -1.45 -15.59
CA LYS A 60 11.05 -2.30 -16.73
C LYS A 60 10.97 -1.51 -18.04
N ARG A 61 10.53 -0.25 -18.00
CA ARG A 61 10.54 0.64 -19.18
C ARG A 61 11.96 1.03 -19.59
N ARG A 62 12.82 1.41 -18.64
CA ARG A 62 14.22 1.75 -18.93
C ARG A 62 15.00 0.58 -19.51
N GLY A 63 14.82 -0.62 -18.98
CA GLY A 63 15.47 -1.84 -19.50
C GLY A 63 14.94 -2.33 -20.86
N ARG A 64 13.85 -1.76 -21.40
CA ARG A 64 13.35 -2.03 -22.75
C ARG A 64 13.82 -1.01 -23.80
N GLN A 65 14.40 0.11 -23.36
CA GLN A 65 14.93 1.17 -24.24
C GLN A 65 16.44 1.06 -24.48
N ASN A 66 17.12 0.15 -23.78
CA ASN A 66 18.51 -0.26 -24.01
C ASN A 66 18.54 -1.60 -24.73
#